data_AF-A0A1H5VK16-F1
#
_entry.id   AF-A0A1H5VK16-F1
#
_cell.length_a   1.000
_cell.length_b   1.000
_cell.length_c   1.000
_cell.angle_alpha   90.00
_cell.angle_beta   90.00
_cell.angle_gamma   90.00
#
_symmetry.space_group_name_H-M   'P 1'
#
loop_
_entity.id
_entity.type
_entity.pdbx_description
1 polymer ?
#
loop_
_entity_poly.entity_id
_entity_poly.type
_entity_poly.pdbx_seq_one_letter_code
_entity_poly.pdbx_strand_id
1 'polypeptide(L)'
;MVIRVGGELDRRTAARLHELLATRLSSMADTVVLELSGLSFIGVAGLELLLHAHRQAGSRGVDLRLVTGDVHCLRRALIAAESTETFHCYTTLERALATVSGRLRELQTG
;
A
#
# COMPACT_ATOMS: atom_id res chain seq x y z
N MET A 1 -5.41 8.38 -4.41
CA MET A 1 -4.67 9.19 -3.41
C MET A 1 -3.28 8.60 -3.19
N VAL A 2 -2.26 9.40 -2.88
CA VAL A 2 -0.88 8.93 -2.66
C VAL A 2 -0.38 9.33 -1.26
N ILE A 3 0.24 8.39 -0.54
CA ILE A 3 0.91 8.61 0.75
C ILE A 3 2.37 8.20 0.60
N ARG A 4 3.30 9.14 0.84
CA ARG A 4 4.74 8.88 0.74
C ARG A 4 5.32 8.50 2.10
N VAL A 5 6.08 7.42 2.12
CA VAL A 5 6.77 6.90 3.30
C VAL A 5 8.25 6.72 2.94
N GLY A 6 9.13 7.33 3.73
CA GLY A 6 10.58 7.22 3.56
C GLY A 6 11.27 6.98 4.90
N GLY A 7 12.53 6.55 4.83
CA GLY A 7 13.30 6.17 6.01
C GLY A 7 12.89 4.80 6.54
N GLU A 8 12.46 4.72 7.79
CA GLU A 8 12.19 3.46 8.46
C GLU A 8 10.71 3.29 8.81
N LEU A 9 10.19 2.09 8.58
CA LEU A 9 8.88 1.68 9.07
C LEU A 9 9.03 0.76 10.30
N ASP A 10 9.33 1.39 11.44
CA ASP A 10 9.45 0.77 12.76
C ASP A 10 8.14 0.88 13.55
N ARG A 11 8.14 0.47 14.82
CA ARG A 11 6.96 0.54 15.69
C ARG A 11 6.40 1.96 15.87
N ARG A 12 7.27 2.98 15.97
CA ARG A 12 6.86 4.37 16.17
C ARG A 12 6.29 4.96 14.88
N THR A 13 6.97 4.76 13.75
CA THR A 13 6.50 5.30 12.46
C THR A 13 5.30 4.54 11.93
N ALA A 14 5.18 3.24 12.23
CA ALA A 14 3.99 2.44 11.93
C ALA A 14 2.75 2.97 12.66
N ALA A 15 2.82 3.29 13.96
CA ALA A 15 1.68 3.85 14.69
C ALA A 15 1.15 5.14 14.04
N ARG A 16 2.05 6.05 13.67
CA ARG A 16 1.68 7.29 12.96
C ARG A 16 1.06 7.02 11.58
N LEU A 17 1.62 6.09 10.82
CA LEU A 17 1.08 5.74 9.50
C LEU A 17 -0.28 5.05 9.61
N HIS A 18 -0.51 4.26 10.67
CA HIS A 18 -1.79 3.62 10.95
C HIS A 18 -2.93 4.63 11.10
N GLU A 19 -2.75 5.65 11.95
CA GLU A 19 -3.77 6.70 12.15
C GLU A 19 -4.13 7.42 10.86
N LEU A 20 -3.10 7.71 10.04
CA LEU A 20 -3.28 8.32 8.73
C LEU A 20 -4.06 7.39 7.79
N LEU A 21 -3.68 6.12 7.71
CA LEU A 21 -4.34 5.13 6.85
C LEU A 21 -5.79 4.86 7.27
N ALA A 22 -6.08 4.75 8.56
CA ALA A 22 -7.43 4.53 9.07
C ALA A 22 -8.39 5.65 8.62
N THR A 23 -7.92 6.90 8.68
CA THR A 23 -8.67 8.07 8.20
C THR A 23 -8.87 8.03 6.69
N ARG A 24 -7.81 7.68 5.95
CA ARG A 24 -7.81 7.68 4.47
C ARG A 24 -8.63 6.53 3.87
N LEU A 25 -8.55 5.33 4.43
CA LEU A 25 -9.33 4.16 4.02
C LEU A 25 -10.82 4.28 4.42
N SER A 26 -11.18 5.28 5.22
CA SER A 26 -12.57 5.62 5.53
C SER A 26 -13.14 6.74 4.66
N SER A 27 -12.34 7.29 3.73
CA SER A 27 -12.81 8.28 2.75
C SER A 27 -13.37 7.62 1.49
N MET A 28 -14.04 8.38 0.60
CA MET A 28 -14.60 7.89 -0.68
C MET A 28 -13.54 7.58 -1.76
N ALA A 29 -12.30 7.24 -1.37
CA ALA A 29 -11.24 6.96 -2.33
C ALA A 29 -11.26 5.48 -2.75
N ASP A 30 -11.46 5.22 -4.04
CA ASP A 30 -11.42 3.85 -4.59
C ASP A 30 -10.00 3.27 -4.69
N THR A 31 -8.97 4.11 -4.55
CA THR A 31 -7.57 3.70 -4.66
C THR A 31 -6.67 4.53 -3.73
N VAL A 32 -5.86 3.82 -2.95
CA VAL A 32 -4.80 4.37 -2.11
C VAL A 32 -3.47 3.80 -2.56
N VAL A 33 -2.51 4.68 -2.85
CA VAL A 33 -1.15 4.30 -3.23
C VAL A 33 -0.22 4.65 -2.07
N LEU A 34 0.50 3.65 -1.56
CA LEU A 34 1.61 3.85 -0.64
C LEU A 34 2.91 3.89 -1.45
N GLU A 35 3.56 5.04 -1.45
CA GLU A 35 4.87 5.22 -2.07
C GLU A 35 5.95 4.92 -1.05
N LEU A 36 6.57 3.75 -1.18
CA LEU A 36 7.51 3.14 -0.26
C LEU A 36 8.94 3.06 -0.82
N SER A 37 9.20 3.58 -2.02
CA SER A 37 10.54 3.53 -2.65
C SER A 37 11.63 4.24 -1.85
N GLY A 38 11.27 5.13 -0.91
CA GLY A 38 12.19 5.76 0.02
C GLY A 38 12.46 4.99 1.32
N LEU A 39 11.90 3.79 1.50
CA LEU A 39 12.12 3.00 2.71
C LEU A 39 13.50 2.31 2.68
N SER A 40 14.28 2.51 3.73
CA SER A 40 15.51 1.77 4.00
C SER A 40 15.28 0.53 4.87
N PHE A 41 14.20 0.53 5.67
CA PHE A 41 13.93 -0.54 6.63
C PHE A 41 12.44 -0.72 6.91
N ILE A 42 12.04 -1.96 7.21
CA ILE A 42 10.71 -2.30 7.71
C ILE A 42 10.86 -3.34 8.83
N GLY A 43 10.35 -2.99 10.02
CA GLY A 43 10.27 -3.90 11.16
C GLY A 43 8.95 -4.67 11.19
N VAL A 44 8.80 -5.56 12.18
CA VAL A 44 7.60 -6.39 12.36
C VAL A 44 6.32 -5.56 12.42
N ALA A 45 6.30 -4.51 13.25
CA ALA A 45 5.14 -3.61 13.36
C ALA A 45 4.79 -2.90 12.04
N GLY A 46 5.80 -2.58 11.22
CA GLY A 46 5.60 -2.01 9.90
C GLY A 46 4.97 -3.00 8.92
N LEU A 47 5.41 -4.26 8.97
CA LEU A 47 4.84 -5.33 8.15
C LEU A 47 3.39 -5.63 8.56
N GLU A 48 3.13 -5.78 9.86
CA GLU A 48 1.78 -6.00 10.40
C GLU A 48 0.83 -4.87 9.99
N LEU A 49 1.30 -3.63 10.02
CA LEU A 49 0.54 -2.48 9.54
C LEU A 49 0.15 -2.63 8.06
N LEU A 50 1.11 -2.96 7.19
CA LEU A 50 0.83 -3.10 5.76
C LEU A 50 -0.17 -4.24 5.49
N LEU A 51 -0.02 -5.37 6.17
CA LEU A 51 -0.94 -6.50 6.11
C LEU A 51 -2.35 -6.12 6.58
N HIS A 52 -2.44 -5.42 7.71
CA HIS A 52 -3.72 -4.93 8.24
C HIS A 52 -4.39 -3.95 7.27
N ALA A 53 -3.63 -2.98 6.76
CA ALA A 53 -4.13 -2.00 5.79
C ALA A 53 -4.61 -2.65 4.49
N HIS A 54 -3.90 -3.69 4.01
CA HIS A 54 -4.29 -4.44 2.82
C HIS A 54 -5.64 -5.14 3.02
N ARG A 55 -5.80 -5.88 4.12
CA ARG A 55 -7.07 -6.54 4.46
C ARG A 55 -8.22 -5.54 4.66
N GLN A 56 -7.95 -4.42 5.34
CA GLN A 56 -8.95 -3.38 5.55
C GLN A 56 -9.38 -2.75 4.22
N ALA A 57 -8.43 -2.45 3.33
CA ALA A 57 -8.73 -1.91 2.00
C ALA A 57 -9.60 -2.89 1.18
N GLY A 58 -9.23 -4.18 1.16
CA GLY A 58 -10.00 -5.24 0.51
C GLY A 58 -11.43 -5.35 1.04
N SER A 59 -11.61 -5.33 2.36
CA SER A 59 -12.96 -5.38 2.97
C SER A 59 -13.86 -4.18 2.60
N ARG A 60 -13.26 -3.09 2.12
CA ARG A 60 -13.95 -1.84 1.75
C ARG A 60 -14.00 -1.62 0.24
N GLY A 61 -13.49 -2.55 -0.57
CA GLY A 61 -13.40 -2.39 -2.02
C GLY A 61 -12.40 -1.32 -2.48
N VAL A 62 -11.49 -0.89 -1.60
CA VAL A 62 -10.43 0.07 -1.92
C VAL A 62 -9.22 -0.68 -2.45
N ASP A 63 -8.70 -0.28 -3.59
CA ASP A 63 -7.47 -0.85 -4.15
C ASP A 63 -6.25 -0.22 -3.47
N LEU A 64 -5.57 -0.98 -2.61
CA LEU A 64 -4.32 -0.57 -1.96
C LEU A 64 -3.13 -1.03 -2.82
N ARG A 65 -2.43 -0.05 -3.39
CA ARG A 65 -1.26 -0.27 -4.25
C ARG A 65 0.01 0.16 -3.53
N LEU A 66 1.08 -0.62 -3.66
CA LEU A 66 2.38 -0.30 -3.12
C LEU A 66 3.34 0.05 -4.26
N VAL A 67 4.03 1.18 -4.15
CA VAL A 67 5.19 1.46 -5.00
C VAL A 67 6.43 1.19 -4.17
N THR A 68 7.18 0.16 -4.54
CA THR A 68 8.39 -0.24 -3.81
C THR A 68 9.66 0.17 -4.53
N GLY A 69 9.57 0.55 -5.81
CA GLY A 69 10.77 0.64 -6.65
C GLY A 69 11.56 -0.68 -6.61
N ASP A 70 12.89 -0.56 -6.57
CA ASP A 70 13.82 -1.70 -6.41
C ASP A 70 14.04 -2.08 -4.94
N VAL A 71 13.30 -1.49 -3.99
CA VAL A 71 13.49 -1.72 -2.56
C VAL A 71 13.12 -3.16 -2.18
N HIS A 72 14.11 -3.89 -1.67
CA HIS A 72 13.95 -5.30 -1.29
C HIS A 72 13.48 -5.52 0.16
N CYS A 73 13.42 -4.48 1.00
CA CYS A 73 13.16 -4.66 2.44
C CYS A 73 11.77 -5.26 2.71
N LEU A 74 10.73 -4.83 1.98
CA LEU A 74 9.38 -5.41 2.10
C LEU A 74 9.36 -6.88 1.69
N ARG A 75 9.96 -7.22 0.55
CA ARG A 75 10.04 -8.61 0.08
C ARG A 75 10.77 -9.50 1.09
N ARG A 76 11.89 -9.03 1.64
CA ARG A 76 12.66 -9.75 2.67
C ARG A 76 11.83 -9.94 3.94
N ALA A 77 11.09 -8.92 4.37
CA ALA A 77 10.24 -9.00 5.55
C ALA A 77 9.08 -9.99 5.36
N LEU A 78 8.45 -10.01 4.18
CA LEU A 78 7.39 -10.97 3.85
C LEU A 78 7.90 -12.41 3.87
N ILE A 79 9.08 -12.67 3.28
CA ILE A 79 9.74 -13.98 3.30
C ILE A 79 10.05 -14.39 4.75
N ALA A 80 10.63 -13.48 5.53
CA ALA A 80 10.99 -13.76 6.93
C ALA A 80 9.77 -14.01 7.83
N ALA A 81 8.63 -13.41 7.51
CA ALA A 81 7.37 -13.63 8.21
C ALA A 81 6.56 -14.81 7.66
N GLU A 82 7.10 -15.56 6.69
CA GLU A 82 6.40 -16.67 6.00
C GLU A 82 5.01 -16.26 5.48
N SER A 83 4.87 -14.98 5.10
CA SER A 83 3.59 -14.42 4.68
C SER A 83 3.27 -14.83 3.25
N THR A 84 2.06 -15.35 3.04
CA THR A 84 1.50 -15.68 1.72
C THR A 84 0.70 -14.54 1.09
N GLU A 85 0.55 -13.42 1.79
CA GLU A 85 -0.23 -12.26 1.35
C GLU A 85 0.40 -11.60 0.11
N THR A 86 -0.45 -11.29 -0.87
CA THR A 86 -0.04 -10.77 -2.17
C THR A 86 -0.42 -9.30 -2.31
N PHE A 87 0.59 -8.43 -2.36
CA PHE A 87 0.39 -7.00 -2.57
C PHE A 87 0.41 -6.65 -4.06
N HIS A 88 -0.41 -5.67 -4.44
CA HIS A 88 -0.30 -5.00 -5.74
C HIS A 88 0.91 -4.07 -5.74
N CYS A 89 2.08 -4.62 -6.08
CA CYS A 89 3.35 -3.89 -6.11
C CYS A 89 3.67 -3.34 -7.50
N TYR A 90 4.17 -2.10 -7.53
CA TYR A 90 4.58 -1.39 -8.73
C TYR A 90 5.99 -0.81 -8.55
N THR A 91 6.72 -0.70 -9.65
CA THR A 91 8.07 -0.13 -9.65
C THR A 91 8.07 1.40 -9.62
N THR A 92 7.01 2.05 -10.13
CA THR A 92 6.91 3.52 -10.14
C THR A 92 5.51 4.00 -9.79
N LEU A 93 5.42 5.24 -9.30
CA LEU A 93 4.16 5.89 -8.97
C LEU A 93 3.24 6.03 -10.19
N GLU A 94 3.80 6.35 -11.36
CA GLU A 94 3.04 6.45 -12.60
C GLU A 94 2.33 5.15 -12.93
N ARG A 95 3.03 4.00 -12.82
CA ARG A 95 2.42 2.69 -13.05
C ARG A 95 1.33 2.37 -12.03
N ALA A 96 1.55 2.72 -10.77
CA ALA A 96 0.54 2.54 -9.72
C ALA A 96 -0.70 3.44 -9.93
N LEU A 97 -0.58 4.58 -10.62
CA LEU A 97 -1.71 5.47 -10.89
C LEU A 97 -2.40 5.19 -12.24
N ALA A 98 -1.67 4.70 -13.24
CA ALA A 98 -2.19 4.48 -14.59
C ALA A 98 -3.39 3.50 -14.65
N THR A 99 -3.50 2.56 -13.71
CA THR A 99 -4.58 1.56 -13.68
C THR A 99 -5.90 2.09 -13.10
N VAL A 100 -5.97 3.35 -12.63
CA VAL A 100 -7.22 3.94 -12.12
C VAL A 100 -8.23 4.23 -13.24
N SER A 101 -7.79 4.38 -14.50
CA SER A 101 -8.64 4.84 -15.61
C SER A 101 -9.45 3.74 -16.34
N GLY A 102 -9.40 2.48 -15.91
CA GLY A 102 -10.06 1.37 -16.62
C GLY A 102 -11.53 1.12 -16.28
N ARG A 103 -11.98 1.40 -15.04
CA ARG A 103 -13.35 1.06 -14.59
C ARG A 103 -14.45 2.01 -15.08
N LEU A 104 -14.10 3.16 -15.67
CA LEU A 104 -15.10 4.13 -16.16
C LEU A 104 -15.50 3.95 -17.63
N ARG A 105 -14.95 2.96 -18.36
CA ARG A 105 -15.33 2.71 -19.77
C ARG A 105 -16.36 1.60 -19.98
N GLU A 106 -16.70 0.82 -18.96
CA GLU A 106 -17.66 -0.29 -19.09
C GLU A 106 -19.10 0.06 -18.68
N LEU A 107 -19.39 1.29 -18.25
CA LEU A 107 -20.74 1.75 -17.90
C LEU A 107 -21.38 2.69 -18.93
N GLN A 108 -20.82 2.82 -20.14
CA GLN A 108 -21.39 3.66 -21.21
C GLN A 108 -21.62 2.96 -22.56
N THR A 109 -21.57 1.63 -22.62
CA THR A 109 -21.94 0.93 -23.86
C THR A 109 -22.69 -0.36 -23.54
N GLY A 110 -24.02 -0.34 -23.68
CA GLY A 110 -24.88 -1.54 -23.60
C GLY A 110 -26.24 -1.26 -23.00
#